data_AF-A0A412VZB9-F1
#
_entry.id   AF-A0A412VZB9-F1
#
_cell.length_a   1.000
_cell.length_b   1.000
_cell.length_c   1.000
_cell.angle_alpha   90.00
_cell.angle_beta   90.00
_cell.angle_gamma   90.00
#
_symmetry.space_group_name_H-M   'P 1'
#
loop_
_entity.id
_entity.type
_entity.pdbx_description
1 polymer ?
#
loop_
_entity_poly.entity_id
_entity_poly.type
_entity_poly.pdbx_seq_one_letter_code
_entity_poly.pdbx_strand_id
1 'polypeptide(L)'
;MKTKMLIFVFLLGITDLFAQTLYVPGTIVKGKNASYYCSTKYEILIKLNNVNNVDTTTTMYYDDGTVVPFDEGSAVIETKNEDLVRVFQEALTQKEIDILKSKISYLLMLNIVADKQGNTLEITFSFRNNDPVMTKFTPDRFYQLEQELKKILRLDPNSLDKSIKNIKYIQAISYKDLK
;
A
#
# COMPACT_ATOMS: atom_id res chain seq x y z
N MET A 1 -61.61 4.47 24.14
CA MET A 1 -60.29 3.86 23.87
C MET A 1 -60.12 3.66 22.37
N LYS A 2 -59.27 4.44 21.69
CA LYS A 2 -58.59 4.02 20.46
C LYS A 2 -57.19 4.64 20.45
N THR A 3 -56.22 3.77 20.31
CA THR A 3 -54.81 3.88 20.64
C THR A 3 -54.08 4.92 19.80
N LYS A 4 -53.37 5.86 20.43
CA LYS A 4 -52.44 6.76 19.75
C LYS A 4 -51.23 5.93 19.30
N MET A 5 -50.99 5.88 17.99
CA MET A 5 -49.82 5.23 17.40
C MET A 5 -48.59 6.11 17.65
N LEU A 6 -47.70 5.67 18.55
CA LEU A 6 -46.41 6.30 18.78
C LEU A 6 -45.45 5.83 17.67
N ILE A 7 -45.06 6.71 16.78
CA ILE A 7 -43.99 6.45 15.82
C ILE A 7 -42.67 6.55 16.59
N PHE A 8 -42.03 5.40 16.85
CA PHE A 8 -40.67 5.34 17.36
C PHE A 8 -39.71 5.70 16.22
N VAL A 9 -39.27 6.96 16.19
CA VAL A 9 -38.14 7.37 15.35
C VAL A 9 -36.89 6.75 15.95
N PHE A 10 -36.41 5.67 15.35
CA PHE A 10 -35.07 5.15 15.61
C PHE A 10 -34.06 6.15 15.04
N LEU A 11 -33.73 7.17 15.82
CA LEU A 11 -32.44 7.84 15.73
C LEU A 11 -31.40 6.83 16.23
N LEU A 12 -30.97 5.92 15.33
CA LEU A 12 -29.70 5.24 15.52
C LEU A 12 -28.66 6.34 15.54
N GLY A 13 -28.23 6.68 16.77
CA GLY A 13 -27.12 7.56 16.99
C GLY A 13 -25.98 7.11 16.08
N ILE A 14 -25.53 8.03 15.25
CA ILE A 14 -24.24 7.96 14.58
C ILE A 14 -23.20 8.14 15.71
N THR A 15 -23.16 7.20 16.64
CA THR A 15 -22.13 7.14 17.67
C THR A 15 -20.87 6.78 16.91
N ASP A 16 -20.06 7.79 16.64
CA ASP A 16 -18.69 7.72 16.14
C ASP A 16 -18.32 6.38 15.49
N LEU A 17 -18.48 6.33 14.16
CA LEU A 17 -17.82 5.37 13.26
C LEU A 17 -16.28 5.57 13.25
N PHE A 18 -15.71 5.94 14.40
CA PHE A 18 -14.35 6.37 14.64
C PHE A 18 -13.79 5.60 15.83
N ALA A 19 -13.73 4.26 15.73
CA ALA A 19 -12.92 3.47 16.66
C ALA A 19 -12.52 2.06 16.17
N GLN A 20 -13.02 1.57 15.03
CA GLN A 20 -12.62 0.25 14.57
C GLN A 20 -11.33 0.35 13.75
N THR A 21 -10.24 -0.21 14.28
CA THR A 21 -9.00 -0.40 13.55
C THR A 21 -9.28 -1.27 12.32
N LEU A 22 -9.19 -0.69 11.12
CA LEU A 22 -9.50 -1.37 9.87
C LEU A 22 -8.53 -2.54 9.60
N TYR A 23 -7.27 -2.37 9.98
CA TYR A 23 -6.19 -3.31 9.70
C TYR A 23 -5.73 -4.04 10.96
N VAL A 24 -6.29 -5.22 11.18
CA VAL A 24 -5.91 -6.11 12.29
C VAL A 24 -4.94 -7.17 11.75
N PRO A 25 -3.72 -7.31 12.31
CA PRO A 25 -2.78 -8.35 11.89
C PRO A 25 -3.38 -9.76 11.95
N GLY A 26 -3.10 -10.58 10.93
CA GLY A 26 -3.63 -11.94 10.79
C GLY A 26 -5.01 -12.02 10.12
N THR A 27 -5.58 -10.88 9.70
CA THR A 27 -6.92 -10.84 9.08
C THR A 27 -6.87 -10.43 7.61
N ILE A 28 -7.93 -10.77 6.88
CA ILE A 28 -8.18 -10.28 5.52
C ILE A 28 -9.21 -9.15 5.61
N VAL A 29 -8.86 -7.99 5.08
CA VAL A 29 -9.76 -6.85 4.93
C VAL A 29 -10.25 -6.81 3.49
N LYS A 30 -11.58 -6.84 3.31
CA LYS A 30 -12.22 -6.89 1.99
C LYS A 30 -12.77 -5.53 1.59
N GLY A 31 -12.40 -5.06 0.41
CA GLY A 31 -13.09 -4.00 -0.33
C GLY A 31 -13.99 -4.59 -1.40
N LYS A 32 -14.56 -3.72 -2.24
CA LYS A 32 -15.36 -4.12 -3.40
C LYS A 32 -14.50 -4.72 -4.51
N ASN A 33 -13.31 -4.17 -4.74
CA ASN A 33 -12.45 -4.49 -5.88
C ASN A 33 -11.20 -5.29 -5.49
N ALA A 34 -10.77 -5.21 -4.23
CA ALA A 34 -9.59 -5.89 -3.74
C ALA A 34 -9.74 -6.36 -2.30
N SER A 35 -8.97 -7.39 -1.94
CA SER A 35 -8.84 -7.85 -0.56
C SER A 35 -7.37 -7.87 -0.19
N TYR A 36 -7.06 -7.47 1.04
CA TYR A 36 -5.69 -7.41 1.52
C TYR A 36 -5.54 -8.28 2.77
N TYR A 37 -4.52 -9.14 2.77
CA TYR A 37 -4.05 -9.79 3.97
C TYR A 37 -3.18 -8.83 4.77
N CYS A 38 -3.61 -8.55 5.99
CA CYS A 38 -2.94 -7.67 6.94
C CYS A 38 -1.97 -8.48 7.80
N SER A 39 -0.71 -8.05 7.82
CA SER A 39 0.35 -8.60 8.66
C SER A 39 1.09 -7.48 9.37
N THR A 40 1.93 -7.82 10.35
CA THR A 40 2.75 -6.84 11.05
C THR A 40 4.23 -7.17 10.98
N LYS A 41 5.07 -6.14 10.98
CA LYS A 41 6.52 -6.26 11.12
C LYS A 41 6.96 -5.46 12.35
N TYR A 42 7.66 -6.14 13.27
CA TYR A 42 8.10 -5.61 14.57
C TYR A 42 6.96 -4.96 15.38
N GLU A 43 5.71 -5.39 15.17
CA GLU A 43 4.50 -4.84 15.81
C GLU A 43 4.19 -3.36 15.51
N ILE A 44 5.10 -2.63 14.86
CA ILE A 44 4.99 -1.18 14.59
C ILE A 44 4.56 -0.86 13.16
N LEU A 45 4.81 -1.76 12.20
CA LEU A 45 4.41 -1.59 10.81
C LEU A 45 3.26 -2.54 10.48
N ILE A 46 2.25 -2.01 9.82
CA ILE A 46 1.25 -2.79 9.10
C ILE A 46 1.80 -3.06 7.70
N LYS A 47 1.66 -4.30 7.21
CA LYS A 47 1.96 -4.71 5.84
C LYS A 47 0.68 -5.26 5.21
N LEU A 48 0.25 -4.66 4.11
CA LEU A 48 -0.92 -5.05 3.34
C LEU A 48 -0.48 -5.71 2.03
N ASN A 49 -0.73 -7.03 1.94
CA ASN A 49 -0.50 -7.79 0.72
C ASN A 49 -1.84 -8.00 0.04
N ASN A 50 -1.99 -7.62 -1.23
CA ASN A 50 -3.17 -8.00 -1.98
C ASN A 50 -3.23 -9.54 -2.02
N VAL A 51 -4.38 -10.14 -1.72
CA VAL A 51 -4.50 -11.62 -1.64
C VAL A 51 -4.26 -12.31 -2.99
N ASN A 52 -4.29 -11.54 -4.08
CA ASN A 52 -3.99 -12.02 -5.43
C ASN A 52 -2.51 -11.87 -5.82
N ASN A 53 -1.67 -11.24 -4.97
CA ASN A 53 -0.23 -11.20 -5.20
C ASN A 53 0.34 -12.62 -5.10
N VAL A 54 1.10 -13.02 -6.10
CA VAL A 54 1.71 -14.34 -6.22
C VAL A 54 3.06 -14.38 -5.53
N ASP A 55 3.85 -13.31 -5.62
CA ASP A 55 5.22 -13.27 -5.09
C ASP A 55 5.37 -12.27 -3.95
N THR A 56 4.95 -12.66 -2.75
CA THR A 56 5.02 -11.80 -1.55
C THR A 56 6.36 -11.87 -0.79
N THR A 57 7.35 -12.59 -1.34
CA THR A 57 8.65 -12.81 -0.69
C THR A 57 9.64 -11.69 -1.01
N THR A 58 10.65 -11.48 -0.17
CA THR A 58 11.74 -10.52 -0.46
C THR A 58 12.92 -11.16 -1.20
N THR A 59 12.99 -12.49 -1.23
CA THR A 59 14.07 -13.25 -1.89
C THR A 59 13.89 -13.22 -3.40
N MET A 60 14.95 -12.90 -4.14
CA MET A 60 14.97 -13.00 -5.59
C MET A 60 15.50 -14.38 -6.01
N TYR A 61 15.00 -14.84 -7.16
CA TYR A 61 15.36 -16.14 -7.71
C TYR A 61 15.77 -15.98 -9.17
N TYR A 62 16.78 -16.73 -9.58
CA TYR A 62 17.06 -16.99 -10.98
C TYR A 62 15.95 -17.84 -11.61
N ASP A 63 15.91 -17.90 -12.94
CA ASP A 63 14.91 -18.70 -13.67
C ASP A 63 14.95 -20.18 -13.33
N ASP A 64 16.13 -20.70 -12.98
CA ASP A 64 16.33 -22.09 -12.57
C ASP A 64 15.88 -22.38 -11.12
N GLY A 65 15.43 -21.35 -10.40
CA GLY A 65 14.96 -21.44 -9.03
C GLY A 65 16.04 -21.31 -7.96
N THR A 66 17.31 -21.09 -8.35
CA THR A 66 18.37 -20.77 -7.39
C THR A 66 18.21 -19.34 -6.84
N VAL A 67 18.69 -19.11 -5.63
CA VAL A 67 18.56 -17.82 -4.94
C VAL A 67 19.59 -16.84 -5.50
N VAL A 68 19.15 -15.62 -5.81
CA VAL A 68 20.04 -14.53 -6.20
C VAL A 68 20.76 -14.00 -4.95
N PRO A 69 22.10 -13.95 -4.93
CA PRO A 69 22.85 -13.29 -3.88
C PRO A 69 22.44 -11.83 -3.67
N PHE A 70 22.52 -11.34 -2.43
CA PHE A 70 22.01 -10.00 -2.09
C PHE A 70 22.73 -8.86 -2.83
N ASP A 71 24.01 -9.04 -3.16
CA ASP A 71 24.88 -8.09 -3.86
C ASP A 71 24.71 -8.08 -5.38
N GLU A 72 24.00 -9.06 -5.96
CA GLU A 72 23.83 -9.21 -7.41
C GLU A 72 22.47 -8.67 -7.91
N GLY A 73 21.51 -8.41 -7.01
CA GLY A 73 20.14 -8.01 -7.36
C GLY A 73 19.89 -6.51 -7.58
N SER A 74 20.90 -5.74 -7.98
CA SER A 74 20.76 -4.28 -8.14
C SER A 74 20.05 -3.90 -9.45
N ALA A 75 19.28 -2.81 -9.42
CA ALA A 75 18.59 -2.26 -10.59
C ALA A 75 18.54 -0.73 -10.52
N VAL A 76 18.52 -0.08 -11.68
CA VAL A 76 18.33 1.38 -11.78
C VAL A 76 16.84 1.68 -11.84
N ILE A 77 16.36 2.51 -10.91
CA ILE A 77 14.97 2.98 -10.86
C ILE A 77 14.85 4.20 -11.77
N GLU A 78 13.98 4.12 -12.79
CA GLU A 78 13.73 5.26 -13.69
C GLU A 78 12.74 6.27 -13.12
N THR A 79 11.79 5.79 -12.29
CA THR A 79 10.75 6.63 -11.72
C THR A 79 11.32 7.69 -10.79
N LYS A 80 10.98 8.95 -11.03
CA LYS A 80 11.39 10.06 -10.17
C LYS A 80 10.53 10.12 -8.91
N ASN A 81 11.14 10.50 -7.79
CA ASN A 81 10.41 10.68 -6.52
C ASN A 81 9.24 11.68 -6.64
N GLU A 82 9.43 12.76 -7.40
CA GLU A 82 8.38 13.77 -7.61
C GLU A 82 7.09 13.20 -8.23
N ASP A 83 7.22 12.24 -9.14
CA ASP A 83 6.08 11.57 -9.76
C ASP A 83 5.37 10.64 -8.77
N LEU A 84 6.13 9.93 -7.92
CA LEU A 84 5.58 9.09 -6.86
C LEU A 84 4.80 9.91 -5.84
N VAL A 85 5.40 11.01 -5.39
CA VAL A 85 4.77 11.92 -4.44
C VAL A 85 3.48 12.49 -5.04
N ARG A 86 3.50 12.92 -6.31
CA ARG A 86 2.31 13.44 -7.00
C ARG A 86 1.18 12.41 -7.03
N VAL A 87 1.43 11.18 -7.49
CA VAL A 87 0.41 10.12 -7.56
C VAL A 87 -0.17 9.81 -6.17
N PHE A 88 0.67 9.77 -5.15
CA PHE A 88 0.19 9.55 -3.79
C PHE A 88 -0.64 10.73 -3.27
N GLN A 89 -0.22 11.97 -3.54
CA GLN A 89 -0.99 13.17 -3.19
C GLN A 89 -2.37 13.19 -3.84
N GLU A 90 -2.48 12.81 -5.12
CA GLU A 90 -3.75 12.74 -5.86
C GLU A 90 -4.72 11.71 -5.27
N ALA A 91 -4.22 10.70 -4.56
CA ALA A 91 -5.03 9.71 -3.86
C ALA A 91 -5.54 10.18 -2.49
N LEU A 92 -5.11 11.34 -2.01
CA LEU A 92 -5.43 11.92 -0.71
C LEU A 92 -6.39 13.11 -0.84
N THR A 93 -7.23 13.29 0.18
CA THR A 93 -7.97 14.54 0.37
C THR A 93 -7.06 15.62 0.94
N GLN A 94 -7.40 16.91 0.76
CA GLN A 94 -6.60 18.01 1.32
C GLN A 94 -6.42 17.89 2.84
N LYS A 95 -7.47 17.49 3.57
CA LYS A 95 -7.41 17.26 5.02
C LYS A 95 -6.41 16.16 5.39
N GLU A 96 -6.37 15.08 4.63
CA GLU A 96 -5.41 13.99 4.85
C GLU A 96 -3.97 14.45 4.57
N ILE A 97 -3.76 15.21 3.49
CA ILE A 97 -2.47 15.82 3.16
C ILE A 97 -1.97 16.69 4.32
N ASP A 98 -2.81 17.58 4.84
CA ASP A 98 -2.44 18.49 5.93
C ASP A 98 -2.09 17.73 7.22
N ILE A 99 -2.81 16.63 7.51
CA ILE A 99 -2.49 15.72 8.61
C ILE A 99 -1.13 15.06 8.39
N LEU A 100 -0.87 14.50 7.19
CA LEU A 100 0.33 13.73 6.90
C LEU A 100 1.60 14.58 6.85
N LYS A 101 1.54 15.80 6.30
CA LYS A 101 2.68 16.73 6.28
C LYS A 101 3.25 17.02 7.67
N SER A 102 2.41 17.01 8.70
CA SER A 102 2.83 17.17 10.10
C SER A 102 3.61 15.97 10.66
N LYS A 103 3.59 14.82 9.97
CA LYS A 103 4.20 13.55 10.38
C LYS A 103 5.51 13.29 9.63
N ILE A 104 6.47 14.19 9.76
CA ILE A 104 7.73 14.20 9.00
C ILE A 104 8.59 12.92 9.11
N SER A 105 8.40 12.10 10.15
CA SER A 105 9.12 10.82 10.35
C SER A 105 8.35 9.59 9.85
N TYR A 106 7.21 9.80 9.20
CA TYR A 106 6.34 8.76 8.65
C TYR A 106 6.50 8.71 7.13
N LEU A 107 6.24 7.53 6.59
CA LEU A 107 6.36 7.25 5.16
C LEU A 107 5.39 6.12 4.79
N LEU A 108 5.03 6.07 3.51
CA LEU A 108 4.40 4.90 2.89
C LEU A 108 5.49 4.10 2.17
N MET A 109 5.73 2.86 2.61
CA MET A 109 6.66 1.94 1.95
C MET A 109 5.94 1.15 0.87
N LEU A 110 6.60 1.01 -0.28
CA LEU A 110 6.19 0.20 -1.40
C LEU A 110 7.23 -0.91 -1.57
N ASN A 111 6.86 -2.16 -1.31
CA ASN A 111 7.67 -3.31 -1.69
C ASN A 111 7.16 -3.79 -3.04
N ILE A 112 8.03 -3.74 -4.04
CA ILE A 112 7.65 -3.84 -5.44
C ILE A 112 8.27 -5.10 -6.03
N VAL A 113 7.46 -5.82 -6.81
CA VAL A 113 7.90 -6.91 -7.69
C VAL A 113 7.78 -6.41 -9.12
N ALA A 114 8.87 -6.47 -9.87
CA ALA A 114 8.92 -6.10 -11.27
C ALA A 114 9.33 -7.27 -12.17
N ASP A 115 8.80 -7.28 -13.39
CA ASP A 115 9.20 -8.23 -14.42
C ASP A 115 10.59 -7.92 -14.98
N LYS A 116 11.06 -8.78 -15.88
CA LYS A 116 12.36 -8.63 -16.57
C LYS A 116 12.41 -7.45 -17.53
N GLN A 117 11.27 -6.84 -17.85
CA GLN A 117 11.17 -5.64 -18.67
C GLN A 117 11.15 -4.37 -17.80
N GLY A 118 11.20 -4.52 -16.47
CA GLY A 118 11.16 -3.42 -15.53
C GLY A 118 9.75 -2.89 -15.26
N ASN A 119 8.69 -3.58 -15.69
CA ASN A 119 7.32 -3.19 -15.35
C ASN A 119 6.93 -3.73 -13.98
N THR A 120 6.21 -2.92 -13.21
CA THR A 120 5.70 -3.32 -11.89
C THR A 120 4.54 -4.31 -12.00
N LEU A 121 4.71 -5.49 -11.39
CA LEU A 121 3.71 -6.55 -11.32
C LEU A 121 2.87 -6.46 -10.04
N GLU A 122 3.52 -6.24 -8.90
CA GLU A 122 2.87 -6.30 -7.59
C GLU A 122 3.43 -5.21 -6.67
N ILE A 123 2.56 -4.65 -5.83
CA ILE A 123 2.94 -3.71 -4.78
C ILE A 123 2.37 -4.21 -3.46
N THR A 124 3.23 -4.23 -2.45
CA THR A 124 2.82 -4.38 -1.06
C THR A 124 3.07 -3.08 -0.32
N PHE A 125 2.02 -2.57 0.31
CA PHE A 125 2.08 -1.35 1.12
C PHE A 125 2.50 -1.68 2.56
N SER A 126 3.40 -0.87 3.12
CA SER A 126 3.66 -0.86 4.56
C SER A 126 3.65 0.55 5.14
N PHE A 127 3.06 0.71 6.31
CA PHE A 127 2.94 1.99 7.01
C PHE A 127 2.88 1.75 8.53
N ARG A 128 3.03 2.80 9.34
CA ARG A 128 2.99 2.65 10.80
C ARG A 128 1.59 2.25 11.27
N ASN A 129 1.51 1.39 12.29
CA ASN A 129 0.23 0.94 12.87
C ASN A 129 -0.60 2.07 13.52
N ASN A 130 0.02 3.23 13.74
CA ASN A 130 -0.61 4.45 14.25
C ASN A 130 -0.64 5.58 13.21
N ASP A 131 -0.44 5.26 11.93
CA ASP A 131 -0.54 6.22 10.85
C ASP A 131 -1.95 6.85 10.82
N PRO A 132 -2.09 8.18 10.90
CA PRO A 132 -3.39 8.81 11.11
C PRO A 132 -4.34 8.72 9.91
N VAL A 133 -3.82 8.41 8.71
CA VAL A 133 -4.58 8.29 7.46
C VAL A 133 -4.55 6.86 6.93
N MET A 134 -3.37 6.24 6.80
CA MET A 134 -3.24 4.92 6.17
C MET A 134 -3.99 3.83 6.93
N THR A 135 -4.12 3.95 8.26
CA THR A 135 -4.91 3.01 9.08
C THR A 135 -6.41 3.04 8.81
N LYS A 136 -6.90 4.06 8.09
CA LYS A 136 -8.31 4.29 7.73
C LYS A 136 -8.55 4.28 6.22
N PHE A 137 -7.47 4.28 5.44
CA PHE A 137 -7.52 4.23 3.98
C PHE A 137 -8.16 2.90 3.57
N THR A 138 -9.21 2.90 2.77
CA THR A 138 -9.97 1.66 2.48
C THR A 138 -9.19 0.73 1.53
N PRO A 139 -9.49 -0.58 1.51
CA PRO A 139 -8.88 -1.51 0.54
C PRO A 139 -9.01 -1.04 -0.91
N ASP A 140 -10.17 -0.48 -1.28
CA ASP A 140 -10.40 -0.02 -2.65
C ASP A 140 -9.57 1.23 -3.01
N ARG A 141 -9.29 2.10 -2.04
CA ARG A 141 -8.36 3.23 -2.25
C ARG A 141 -6.92 2.74 -2.41
N PHE A 142 -6.48 1.74 -1.63
CA PHE A 142 -5.16 1.12 -1.83
C PHE A 142 -5.06 0.46 -3.20
N TYR A 143 -6.11 -0.22 -3.65
CA TYR A 143 -6.16 -0.82 -4.97
C TYR A 143 -6.07 0.22 -6.09
N GLN A 144 -6.81 1.33 -5.99
CA GLN A 144 -6.71 2.42 -6.96
C GLN A 144 -5.30 3.04 -6.97
N LEU A 145 -4.73 3.31 -5.80
CA LEU A 145 -3.35 3.81 -5.68
C LEU A 145 -2.34 2.84 -6.31
N GLU A 146 -2.49 1.54 -6.09
CA GLU A 146 -1.67 0.51 -6.72
C GLU A 146 -1.74 0.58 -8.25
N GLN A 147 -2.94 0.74 -8.82
CA GLN A 147 -3.10 0.84 -10.28
C GLN A 147 -2.43 2.10 -10.85
N GLU A 148 -2.54 3.24 -10.18
CA GLU A 148 -1.88 4.47 -10.64
C GLU A 148 -0.35 4.40 -10.48
N LEU A 149 0.14 3.84 -9.38
CA LEU A 149 1.57 3.63 -9.16
C LEU A 149 2.17 2.67 -10.20
N LYS A 150 1.46 1.59 -10.57
CA LYS A 150 1.90 0.63 -11.60
C LYS A 150 2.12 1.27 -12.98
N LYS A 151 1.44 2.38 -13.29
CA LYS A 151 1.63 3.10 -14.56
C LYS A 151 2.97 3.84 -14.62
N ILE A 152 3.50 4.26 -13.47
CA ILE A 152 4.69 5.11 -13.41
C ILE A 152 5.93 4.40 -12.84
N LEU A 153 5.75 3.33 -12.05
CA LEU A 153 6.83 2.58 -11.42
C LEU A 153 7.53 1.67 -12.44
N ARG A 154 8.78 2.04 -12.77
CA ARG A 154 9.60 1.34 -13.76
C ARG A 154 11.08 1.27 -13.35
N LEU A 155 11.71 0.19 -13.76
CA LEU A 155 13.16 0.00 -13.74
C LEU A 155 13.72 0.14 -15.15
N ASP A 156 14.97 0.60 -15.28
CA ASP A 156 15.66 0.64 -16.56
C ASP A 156 15.92 -0.80 -17.01
N PRO A 157 15.29 -1.28 -18.09
CA PRO A 157 15.45 -2.65 -18.54
C PRO A 157 16.91 -2.98 -18.92
N ASN A 158 17.74 -2.00 -19.28
CA ASN A 158 19.14 -2.25 -19.63
C ASN A 158 20.03 -2.48 -18.39
N SER A 159 19.56 -2.08 -17.22
CA SER A 159 20.24 -2.30 -15.94
C SER A 159 19.97 -3.68 -15.33
N LEU A 160 19.02 -4.45 -15.87
CA LEU A 160 18.53 -5.68 -15.25
C LEU A 160 19.29 -6.91 -15.75
N ASP A 161 19.70 -7.77 -14.80
CA ASP A 161 20.06 -9.15 -15.11
C ASP A 161 18.80 -9.93 -15.54
N LYS A 162 18.81 -10.38 -16.80
CA LYS A 162 17.69 -11.08 -17.43
C LYS A 162 17.52 -12.53 -16.97
N SER A 163 18.49 -13.08 -16.24
CA SER A 163 18.40 -14.40 -15.62
C SER A 163 17.57 -14.39 -14.33
N ILE A 164 17.38 -13.22 -13.70
CA ILE A 164 16.55 -13.08 -12.51
C ILE A 164 15.07 -13.10 -12.90
N LYS A 165 14.30 -13.99 -12.29
CA LYS A 165 12.88 -14.21 -12.60
C LYS A 165 12.03 -12.96 -12.41
N ASN A 166 12.13 -12.34 -11.23
CA ASN A 166 11.46 -11.10 -10.86
C ASN A 166 12.44 -10.23 -10.05
N ILE A 167 12.51 -8.95 -10.37
CA ILE A 167 13.32 -7.98 -9.64
C ILE A 167 12.50 -7.43 -8.48
N LYS A 168 13.11 -7.30 -7.30
CA LYS A 168 12.44 -6.84 -6.09
C LYS A 168 13.16 -5.64 -5.51
N TYR A 169 12.42 -4.58 -5.25
CA TYR A 169 12.98 -3.35 -4.72
C TYR A 169 11.97 -2.63 -3.83
N ILE A 170 12.48 -1.69 -3.04
CA ILE A 170 11.69 -0.89 -2.11
C ILE A 170 11.76 0.56 -2.53
N GLN A 171 10.62 1.22 -2.58
CA GLN A 171 10.53 2.68 -2.59
C GLN A 171 9.76 3.17 -1.37
N ALA A 172 10.05 4.40 -0.95
CA ALA A 172 9.36 5.02 0.17
C ALA A 172 8.94 6.43 -0.22
N ILE A 173 7.66 6.75 0.04
CA ILE A 173 7.13 8.09 -0.14
C ILE A 173 7.14 8.76 1.22
N SER A 174 8.02 9.74 1.42
CA SER A 174 8.11 10.48 2.67
C SER A 174 6.99 11.51 2.77
N TYR A 175 6.31 11.57 3.91
CA TYR A 175 5.21 12.53 4.07
C TYR A 175 5.68 13.98 4.15
N LYS A 176 6.97 14.20 4.42
CA LYS A 176 7.60 15.52 4.38
C LYS A 176 7.61 16.13 2.97
N ASP A 177 7.52 15.29 1.93
CA ASP A 177 7.61 15.70 0.53
C ASP A 177 6.23 16.09 -0.04
N LEU A 178 5.14 15.86 0.71
CA LEU A 178 3.79 16.26 0.33
C LEU A 178 3.69 17.79 0.29
N LYS A 179 3.10 18.33 -0.78
CA LYS A 179 2.87 19.76 -1.06
C LYS A 179 1.50 20.26 -0.67
#